data_AF-A0A2V9L359-F1
#
_entry.id   AF-A0A2V9L359-F1
#
_cell.length_a   1.000
_cell.length_b   1.000
_cell.length_c   1.000
_cell.angle_alpha   90.00
_cell.angle_beta   90.00
_cell.angle_gamma   90.00
#
_symmetry.space_group_name_H-M   'P 1'
#
loop_
_entity.id
_entity.type
_entity.pdbx_description
1 polymer ?
#
loop_
_entity_poly.entity_id
_entity_poly.type
_entity_poly.pdbx_seq_one_letter_code
_entity_poly.pdbx_strand_id
1 'polypeptide(L)' 'LVALRNVAKAHQMAKVAKSAGVARESLYNTLSRGGNPRLNTLDSVLKAMGLKIAVEPDLPEQPT' A
#
# COMPACT_ATOMS: atom_id res chain seq x y z
N LEU A 1 -4.33 -0.01 8.25
CA LEU A 1 -3.61 -0.68 7.14
C LEU A 1 -2.99 -2.04 7.53
N VAL A 2 -3.60 -2.79 8.47
CA VAL A 2 -3.05 -4.08 8.92
C VAL A 2 -3.04 -5.11 7.78
N ALA A 3 -4.06 -5.12 6.93
CA ALA A 3 -4.13 -5.98 5.76
C ALA A 3 -2.98 -5.73 4.76
N LEU A 4 -2.73 -4.48 4.37
CA LEU A 4 -1.62 -4.14 3.47
C LEU A 4 -0.25 -4.50 4.05
N ARG A 5 -0.09 -4.40 5.38
CA ARG A 5 1.14 -4.85 6.05
C ARG A 5 1.35 -6.36 5.90
N ASN A 6 0.29 -7.16 5.92
CA ASN A 6 0.39 -8.60 5.70
C ASN A 6 0.80 -8.92 4.26
N VAL A 7 0.24 -8.20 3.28
CA VAL A 7 0.65 -8.31 1.87
C VAL A 7 2.13 -7.93 1.73
N ALA A 8 2.56 -6.80 2.28
CA ALA A 8 3.96 -6.36 2.23
C ALA A 8 4.92 -7.37 2.88
N LYS A 9 4.50 -8.04 3.97
CA LYS A 9 5.27 -9.13 4.59
C LYS A 9 5.39 -10.34 3.67
N ALA A 10 4.32 -10.75 3.01
CA ALA A 10 4.34 -11.86 2.04
C ALA A 10 5.29 -11.57 0.86
N HIS A 11 5.40 -10.30 0.45
CA HIS A 11 6.35 -9.83 -0.58
C HIS A 11 7.77 -9.56 -0.07
N GLN A 12 8.07 -9.87 1.20
CA GLN A 12 9.29 -9.52 1.93
C GLN A 12 9.49 -8.00 2.09
N MET A 13 9.32 -7.51 3.33
CA MET A 13 9.34 -6.07 3.67
C MET A 13 10.56 -5.30 3.12
N ALA A 14 11.75 -5.90 3.16
CA ALA A 14 12.97 -5.28 2.66
C ALA A 14 12.96 -5.08 1.13
N LYS A 15 12.39 -6.05 0.39
CA LYS A 15 12.23 -5.97 -1.06
C LYS A 15 11.22 -4.89 -1.43
N VAL A 16 10.08 -4.84 -0.73
CA VAL A 16 9.05 -3.82 -0.94
C VAL A 16 9.61 -2.41 -0.71
N ALA A 17 10.32 -2.18 0.40
CA ALA A 17 10.92 -0.87 0.69
C ALA A 17 11.92 -0.44 -0.40
N LYS A 18 12.78 -1.37 -0.84
CA LYS A 18 13.76 -1.13 -1.91
C LYS A 18 13.07 -0.81 -3.24
N SER A 19 12.09 -1.61 -3.65
CA SER A 19 11.35 -1.40 -4.90
C SER A 19 10.50 -0.13 -4.89
N ALA A 20 9.95 0.23 -3.73
CA ALA A 20 9.18 1.46 -3.55
C ALA A 20 10.07 2.72 -3.40
N GLY A 21 11.39 2.56 -3.30
CA GLY A 21 12.32 3.68 -3.13
C GLY A 21 12.20 4.40 -1.78
N VAL A 22 11.74 3.72 -0.73
CA VAL A 22 11.50 4.31 0.59
C VAL A 22 12.36 3.66 1.67
N ALA A 23 12.66 4.42 2.73
CA ALA A 23 13.28 3.86 3.92
C ALA A 23 12.37 2.80 4.56
N ARG A 24 12.95 1.75 5.16
CA ARG A 24 12.19 0.70 5.87
C ARG A 24 11.30 1.28 6.97
N GLU A 25 11.81 2.25 7.72
CA GLU A 25 11.05 2.95 8.75
C GLU A 25 9.83 3.67 8.17
N SER A 26 10.01 4.35 7.02
CA SER A 26 8.90 4.99 6.30
C SER A 26 7.84 3.96 5.87
N LEU A 27 8.25 2.79 5.37
CA LEU A 27 7.33 1.68 5.06
C LEU A 27 6.58 1.19 6.30
N TYR A 28 7.26 1.00 7.43
CA TYR A 28 6.63 0.57 8.68
C TYR A 28 5.64 1.61 9.21
N ASN A 29 6.00 2.90 9.16
CA ASN A 29 5.12 3.98 9.58
C ASN A 29 3.89 4.06 8.68
N THR A 30 4.10 4.07 7.35
CA THR A 30 3.05 4.10 6.31
C THR A 30 2.04 2.97 6.49
N LEU A 31 2.49 1.75 6.81
CA LEU A 31 1.62 0.57 6.96
C LEU A 31 1.18 0.31 8.41
N SER A 32 1.50 1.21 9.35
CA SER A 32 1.12 1.06 10.76
C SER A 32 -0.37 1.41 10.98
N ARG A 33 -0.85 1.18 12.21
CA ARG A 33 -2.24 1.49 12.58
C ARG A 33 -2.48 2.98 12.77
N GLY A 34 -1.45 3.74 13.18
CA GLY A 34 -1.51 5.19 13.41
C GLY A 34 -0.70 6.01 12.40
N GLY A 35 -0.25 5.38 11.31
CA GLY A 35 0.53 6.05 10.28
C GLY A 35 -0.30 7.08 9.53
N ASN A 36 0.34 8.19 9.15
CA ASN A 36 -0.24 9.18 8.24
C ASN A 36 0.50 9.13 6.90
N PRO A 37 0.21 8.12 6.05
CA PRO A 37 0.90 7.96 4.79
C PRO A 37 0.51 9.08 3.82
N ARG A 38 1.51 9.70 3.19
CA ARG A 38 1.25 10.56 2.03
C ARG A 38 0.82 9.68 0.85
N LEU A 39 -0.10 10.17 0.02
CA LEU A 39 -0.62 9.40 -1.13
C LEU A 39 0.48 8.93 -2.08
N ASN A 40 1.50 9.76 -2.33
CA ASN A 40 2.63 9.38 -3.17
C ASN A 40 3.44 8.19 -2.61
N THR A 41 3.68 8.17 -1.30
CA THR A 41 4.37 7.07 -0.61
C THR A 41 3.51 5.81 -0.65
N LEU A 42 2.20 5.94 -0.40
CA LEU A 42 1.28 4.82 -0.44
C LEU A 42 1.22 4.21 -1.86
N ASP A 43 1.08 5.03 -2.90
CA ASP A 43 1.05 4.59 -4.29
C ASP A 43 2.35 3.86 -4.68
N SER A 44 3.51 4.39 -4.30
CA SER A 44 4.82 3.75 -4.55
C SER A 44 4.94 2.38 -3.88
N VAL A 45 4.45 2.27 -2.63
CA VAL A 45 4.43 1.00 -1.89
C VAL A 45 3.46 -0.01 -2.49
N LEU A 46 2.27 0.44 -2.91
CA LEU A 46 1.29 -0.41 -3.59
C LEU A 46 1.85 -0.94 -4.92
N LYS A 47 2.46 -0.09 -5.73
CA LYS A 47 3.11 -0.47 -7.00
C LYS A 47 4.22 -1.50 -6.79
N ALA A 48 5.03 -1.36 -5.73
CA ALA A 48 6.06 -2.33 -5.38
C ALA A 48 5.49 -3.72 -5.02
N MET A 49 4.20 -3.79 -4.66
CA MET A 49 3.46 -5.03 -4.41
C MET A 49 2.62 -5.48 -5.63
N GLY A 50 2.67 -4.77 -6.76
CA GLY A 50 1.85 -5.05 -7.94
C GLY A 50 0.40 -4.57 -7.84
N LEU A 51 0.12 -3.64 -6.91
CA LEU A 51 -1.21 -3.07 -6.67
C LEU A 51 -1.28 -1.63 -7.20
N LYS A 52 -2.50 -1.13 -7.40
CA LYS A 52 -2.78 0.26 -7.81
C LYS A 52 -3.95 0.83 -6.99
N ILE A 53 -3.96 2.16 -6.84
CA ILE A 53 -5.14 2.87 -6.33
C ILE A 53 -6.13 3.01 -7.49
N ALA A 54 -7.40 2.72 -7.24
CA ALA A 54 -8.50 2.95 -8.16
C ALA A 54 -9.60 3.73 -7.44
N VAL A 55 -10.31 4.57 -8.19
CA VAL A 55 -11.50 5.27 -7.74
C VAL A 55 -12.65 4.69 -8.54
N GLU A 56 -13.61 4.09 -7.85
CA GLU A 56 -14.78 3.46 -8.45
C GLU A 56 -16.05 4.13 -7.90
N PRO A 57 -17.16 4.14 -8.65
CA PRO A 57 -18.43 4.65 -8.14
C PRO A 57 -18.86 3.88 -6.88
N ASP A 58 -19.32 4.59 -5.86
CA ASP A 58 -19.90 3.99 -4.64
C ASP A 58 -21.36 3.53 -4.85
N LEU A 59 -21.87 3.68 -6.08
CA LEU A 59 -23.20 3.21 -6.41
C LEU A 59 -23.13 1.69 -6.63
N PRO A 60 -24.07 0.91 -6.04
CA PRO A 60 -24.12 -0.51 -6.29
C PRO A 60 -24.25 -0.74 -7.81
N GLU A 61 -23.40 -1.59 -8.37
CA GLU A 61 -23.54 -2.06 -9.75
C GLU A 61 -24.99 -2.47 -9.96
N GLN A 62 -25.69 -1.77 -10.84
CA GLN A 62 -27.00 -2.23 -11.28
C GLN A 62 -26.74 -3.50 -12.09
N PRO A 63 -27.25 -4.67 -11.67
CA PRO A 63 -27.04 -5.89 -12.42
C PRO A 63 -27.63 -5.73 -13.81
N THR A 64 -26.79 -5.87 -14.83
CA THR A 64 -27.19 -6.03 -16.24
C THR A 64 -27.68 -7.44 -16.49
#